data_AF-A0A2P2GU60-F1
#
_entry.id   AF-A0A2P2GU60-F1
#
_cell.length_a   1.000
_cell.length_b   1.000
_cell.length_c   1.000
_cell.angle_alpha   90.00
_cell.angle_beta   90.00
_cell.angle_gamma   90.00
#
_symmetry.space_group_name_H-M   'P 1'
#
loop_
_entity.id
_entity.type
_entity.pdbx_description
1 polymer ?
#
loop_
_entity_poly.entity_id
_entity_poly.type
_entity_poly.pdbx_seq_one_letter_code
_entity_poly.pdbx_strand_id
1 'polypeptide(L)'
;MDGCLHEGCGPAQGLAPDDHVFVSKRVFRGRPVMRVHLDEDGDWQAFSGAEPRWVGRPRLIHASHLLERDPSLASLPALPLGHLATRDEVSGTEWQIFRE
;
A
#
# COMPACT_ATOMS: atom_id res chain seq x y z
N MET A 1 -9.29 12.59 27.19
CA MET A 1 -7.93 12.64 26.60
C MET A 1 -7.33 11.28 26.88
N ASP A 2 -7.62 10.30 26.02
CA ASP A 2 -7.10 8.95 26.18
C ASP A 2 -5.86 8.86 25.31
N GLY A 3 -4.70 9.01 25.95
CA GLY A 3 -3.42 8.74 25.33
C GLY A 3 -3.21 7.24 25.33
N CYS A 4 -3.55 6.60 24.20
CA CYS A 4 -3.12 5.23 23.95
C CYS A 4 -1.60 5.22 23.78
N LEU A 5 -0.93 4.62 24.75
CA LEU A 5 0.43 4.09 24.66
C LEU A 5 0.56 3.28 23.35
N HIS A 6 1.47 3.66 22.44
CA HIS A 6 1.94 2.76 21.38
C HIS A 6 3.40 2.40 21.69
N GLU A 7 3.60 1.63 22.75
CA GLU A 7 4.78 0.79 22.87
C GLU A 7 4.41 -0.58 22.31
N GLY A 8 4.86 -0.87 21.09
CA GLY A 8 4.61 -2.15 20.46
C GLY A 8 5.27 -2.20 19.10
N CYS A 9 5.97 -3.29 18.81
CA CYS A 9 6.12 -3.75 17.45
C CYS A 9 4.73 -3.73 16.80
N GLY A 10 4.46 -2.75 15.93
CA GLY A 10 3.12 -2.51 15.42
C GLY A 10 2.54 -3.78 14.79
N PRO A 11 1.25 -4.10 15.03
CA PRO A 11 0.64 -5.28 14.42
C PRO A 11 0.74 -5.16 12.90
N ALA A 12 1.20 -6.21 12.23
CA ALA A 12 1.20 -6.23 10.77
C ALA A 12 -0.25 -5.98 10.27
N GLN A 13 -0.45 -4.90 9.52
CA GLN A 13 -1.75 -4.57 8.95
C GLN A 13 -1.87 -5.18 7.56
N GLY A 14 -2.97 -5.90 7.34
CA GLY A 14 -3.40 -6.27 6.00
C GLY A 14 -4.14 -5.11 5.35
N LEU A 15 -4.09 -5.04 4.03
CA LEU A 15 -4.86 -4.05 3.28
C LEU A 15 -6.36 -4.41 3.34
N ALA A 16 -7.10 -3.76 4.24
CA ALA A 16 -8.53 -3.96 4.40
C ALA A 16 -9.32 -3.09 3.42
N PRO A 17 -10.48 -3.52 2.91
CA PRO A 17 -11.29 -2.75 1.95
C PRO A 17 -11.76 -1.37 2.47
N ASP A 18 -11.90 -1.23 3.79
CA ASP A 18 -12.29 0.04 4.46
C ASP A 18 -11.13 1.03 4.58
N ASP A 19 -9.90 0.56 4.35
CA ASP A 19 -8.69 1.35 4.50
C ASP A 19 -8.52 2.40 3.40
N HIS A 20 -7.76 3.45 3.67
CA HIS A 20 -7.49 4.53 2.73
C HIS A 20 -6.07 4.38 2.14
N VAL A 21 -6.01 4.32 0.81
CA VAL A 21 -4.76 4.17 0.08
C VAL A 21 -4.48 5.38 -0.78
N PHE A 22 -3.31 5.97 -0.57
CA PHE A 22 -2.73 6.97 -1.44
C PHE A 22 -2.19 6.31 -2.71
N VAL A 23 -2.88 6.51 -3.82
CA VAL A 23 -2.47 5.99 -5.13
C VAL A 23 -1.80 7.05 -5.98
N SER A 24 -0.77 6.66 -6.71
CA SER A 24 -0.18 7.49 -7.76
C SER A 24 -1.16 7.76 -8.90
N LYS A 25 -1.03 8.89 -9.61
CA LYS A 25 -1.91 9.25 -10.75
C LYS A 25 -1.99 8.15 -11.82
N ARG A 26 -0.92 7.39 -12.03
CA ARG A 26 -0.87 6.26 -12.96
C ARG A 26 -1.69 5.06 -12.48
N VAL A 27 -1.58 4.71 -11.20
CA VAL A 27 -2.42 3.68 -10.57
C VAL A 27 -3.89 4.09 -10.67
N PHE A 28 -4.18 5.36 -10.37
CA PHE A 28 -5.52 5.91 -10.55
C PHE A 28 -6.03 5.84 -12.01
N ARG A 29 -5.14 5.90 -12.99
CA ARG A 29 -5.45 5.73 -14.43
C ARG A 29 -5.64 4.26 -14.86
N GLY A 30 -5.55 3.30 -13.95
CA GLY A 30 -5.72 1.87 -14.24
C GLY A 30 -4.41 1.15 -14.53
N ARG A 31 -3.25 1.72 -14.17
CA ARG A 31 -2.01 0.96 -14.16
C ARG A 31 -1.93 0.09 -12.91
N PRO A 32 -1.34 -1.10 -13.02
CA PRO A 32 -1.20 -2.00 -11.89
C PRO A 32 -0.23 -1.45 -10.84
N VAL A 33 -0.53 -1.81 -9.59
CA VAL A 33 0.28 -1.44 -8.42
C VAL A 33 1.46 -2.38 -8.32
N MET A 34 2.70 -1.91 -8.33
CA MET A 34 3.88 -2.79 -8.15
C MET A 34 4.54 -2.61 -6.81
N ARG A 35 4.23 -1.52 -6.12
CA ARG A 35 4.81 -1.19 -4.84
C ARG A 35 3.73 -0.64 -3.93
N VAL A 36 3.69 -1.15 -2.72
CA VAL A 36 2.82 -0.69 -1.65
C VAL A 36 3.71 -0.35 -0.46
N HIS A 37 3.43 0.73 0.25
CA HIS A 37 4.15 1.16 1.43
C HIS A 37 3.15 1.42 2.54
N LEU A 38 3.42 0.91 3.73
CA LEU A 38 2.68 1.22 4.94
C LEU A 38 3.54 2.15 5.77
N ASP A 39 3.10 3.41 5.89
CA ASP A 39 3.82 4.42 6.65
C ASP A 39 3.74 4.15 8.16
N GLU A 40 4.57 4.83 8.96
CA GLU A 40 4.56 4.70 10.41
C GLU A 40 3.26 5.22 11.04
N ASP A 41 2.55 6.10 10.33
CA ASP A 41 1.21 6.58 10.71
C ASP A 41 0.11 5.53 10.48
N GLY A 42 0.40 4.43 9.76
CA GLY A 42 -0.59 3.43 9.35
C GLY A 42 -1.28 3.76 8.03
N ASP A 43 -0.77 4.74 7.29
CA ASP A 43 -1.30 5.13 5.98
C ASP A 43 -0.71 4.28 4.85
N TRP A 44 -1.58 3.78 3.97
CA TRP A 44 -1.17 2.97 2.83
C TRP A 44 -0.86 3.83 1.60
N GLN A 45 0.24 3.52 0.92
CA GLN A 45 0.67 4.20 -0.31
C GLN A 45 0.96 3.20 -1.42
N ALA A 46 0.28 3.32 -2.55
CA ALA A 46 0.43 2.45 -3.71
C ALA A 46 1.01 3.18 -4.92
N PHE A 47 2.05 2.59 -5.50
CA PHE A 47 2.82 3.11 -6.62
C PHE A 47 2.86 2.11 -7.78
N SER A 48 2.93 2.67 -8.99
CA SER A 48 3.21 1.89 -10.20
C SER A 48 4.73 1.81 -10.37
N GLY A 49 5.28 0.61 -10.59
CA GLY A 49 6.68 0.25 -10.28
C GLY A 49 7.76 1.29 -10.54
N ALA A 50 8.01 1.63 -11.80
CA ALA A 50 9.18 2.43 -12.18
C ALA A 50 9.02 3.95 -12.00
N GLU A 51 7.99 4.44 -11.31
CA GLU A 51 7.81 5.89 -11.12
C GLU A 51 8.51 6.43 -9.87
N PRO A 52 9.08 7.65 -9.94
CA PRO A 52 9.50 8.38 -8.76
C PRO A 52 8.31 8.58 -7.80
N ARG A 53 8.55 8.46 -6.48
CA ARG A 53 7.59 8.67 -5.37
C ARG A 53 6.81 10.01 -5.46
N TRP A 54 7.26 10.95 -6.32
CA TRP A 54 6.80 12.35 -6.40
C TRP A 54 6.30 12.79 -7.79
N VAL A 55 5.93 11.89 -8.71
CA VAL A 55 5.34 12.31 -10.00
C VAL A 55 3.85 12.67 -9.83
N GLY A 56 3.62 13.90 -9.36
CA GLY A 56 2.30 14.52 -9.26
C GLY A 56 1.66 14.41 -7.88
N ARG A 57 0.39 14.85 -7.78
CA ARG A 57 -0.39 14.78 -6.55
C ARG A 57 -0.92 13.34 -6.36
N PRO A 58 -0.59 12.65 -5.26
CA PRO A 58 -1.21 11.37 -4.95
C PRO A 58 -2.73 11.58 -4.73
N ARG A 59 -3.51 10.56 -5.06
CA ARG A 59 -4.95 10.55 -4.86
C ARG A 59 -5.26 9.58 -3.74
N LEU A 60 -6.02 10.01 -2.74
CA LEU A 60 -6.56 9.12 -1.73
C LEU A 60 -7.80 8.44 -2.29
N ILE A 61 -7.84 7.10 -2.25
CA ILE A 61 -9.02 6.31 -2.58
C ILE A 61 -9.20 5.21 -1.53
N HIS A 62 -10.40 4.63 -1.45
CA HIS A 62 -10.60 3.44 -0.63
C HIS A 62 -9.87 2.24 -1.23
N ALA A 63 -9.31 1.41 -0.36
CA ALA A 63 -8.70 0.13 -0.72
C ALA A 63 -9.67 -0.77 -1.48
N SER A 64 -10.97 -0.74 -1.18
CA SER A 64 -12.02 -1.43 -1.96
C SER A 64 -11.91 -1.12 -3.46
N HIS A 65 -11.91 0.17 -3.84
CA HIS A 65 -11.77 0.59 -5.23
C HIS A 65 -10.44 0.18 -5.85
N LEU A 66 -9.40 0.05 -5.02
CA LEU A 66 -8.09 -0.39 -5.48
C LEU A 66 -8.06 -1.90 -5.74
N LEU A 67 -8.65 -2.70 -4.85
CA LEU A 67 -8.80 -4.15 -4.97
C LEU A 67 -9.69 -4.55 -6.15
N GLU A 68 -10.75 -3.79 -6.42
CA GLU A 68 -11.61 -3.99 -7.60
C GLU A 68 -10.84 -3.77 -8.91
N ARG A 69 -9.85 -2.87 -8.91
CA ARG A 69 -9.02 -2.57 -10.09
C ARG A 69 -7.83 -3.50 -10.22
N ASP A 70 -7.22 -3.88 -9.10
CA ASP A 70 -6.02 -4.70 -9.02
C ASP A 70 -6.27 -5.80 -7.97
N PRO A 71 -6.91 -6.92 -8.37
CA PRO A 71 -7.25 -7.99 -7.45
C PRO A 71 -6.00 -8.72 -6.91
N SER A 72 -4.84 -8.55 -7.53
CA SER A 72 -3.58 -9.11 -7.04
C SER A 72 -3.11 -8.51 -5.72
N LEU A 73 -3.62 -7.32 -5.34
CA LEU A 73 -3.42 -6.76 -4.00
C LEU A 73 -4.12 -7.57 -2.91
N ALA A 74 -5.11 -8.41 -3.25
CA ALA A 74 -5.70 -9.33 -2.27
C ALA A 74 -4.70 -10.41 -1.82
N SER A 75 -3.66 -10.69 -2.62
CA SER A 75 -2.53 -11.56 -2.24
C SER A 75 -1.41 -10.83 -1.51
N LEU A 76 -1.57 -9.53 -1.24
CA LEU A 76 -0.59 -8.76 -0.47
C LEU A 76 -0.55 -9.29 0.97
N PRO A 77 0.61 -9.74 1.48
CA PRO A 77 0.76 -10.10 2.88
C PRO A 77 0.58 -8.87 3.78
N ALA A 78 0.19 -9.11 5.03
CA ALA A 78 0.14 -8.05 6.03
C ALA A 78 1.53 -7.44 6.24
N LEU A 79 1.63 -6.11 6.20
CA LEU A 79 2.87 -5.37 6.36
C LEU A 79 2.96 -4.78 7.77
N PRO A 80 4.14 -4.84 8.42
CA PRO A 80 4.38 -4.03 9.61
C PRO A 80 4.43 -2.54 9.25
N LEU A 81 4.16 -1.68 10.22
CA LEU A 81 4.33 -0.23 10.07
C LEU A 81 5.77 0.11 9.62
N GLY A 82 5.91 1.09 8.73
CA GLY A 82 7.19 1.50 8.15
C GLY A 82 7.81 0.46 7.20
N HIS A 83 7.01 -0.48 6.66
CA HIS A 83 7.48 -1.45 5.67
C HIS A 83 6.83 -1.21 4.32
N LEU A 84 7.53 -1.62 3.27
CA LEU A 84 7.03 -1.61 1.91
C LEU A 84 7.05 -3.00 1.32
N ALA A 85 6.09 -3.29 0.47
CA ALA A 85 6.06 -4.46 -0.38
C ALA A 85 6.26 -4.06 -1.84
N THR A 86 7.07 -4.79 -2.57
CA THR A 86 7.16 -4.68 -4.03
C THR A 86 6.92 -6.03 -4.68
N ARG A 87 6.45 -6.01 -5.92
CA ARG A 87 6.38 -7.19 -6.78
C ARG A 87 7.05 -6.88 -8.12
N ASP A 88 7.62 -7.90 -8.72
CA ASP A 88 8.30 -7.78 -10.02
C ASP A 88 7.28 -7.78 -11.18
N GLU A 89 6.20 -8.55 -11.03
CA GLU A 89 5.20 -8.77 -12.08
C GLU A 89 3.79 -8.32 -11.71
N VAL A 90 3.05 -7.79 -12.70
CA VAL A 90 1.64 -7.36 -12.57
C VAL A 90 0.71 -8.49 -12.11
N SER A 91 0.95 -9.71 -12.59
CA SER A 91 0.20 -10.91 -12.20
C SER A 91 0.91 -11.71 -11.12
N GLY A 92 2.06 -11.25 -10.65
CA GLY A 92 2.78 -11.89 -9.56
C GLY A 92 2.01 -11.74 -8.26
N THR A 93 1.74 -12.87 -7.60
CA THR A 93 1.26 -12.93 -6.21
C THR A 93 2.42 -12.89 -5.21
N GLU A 94 3.66 -12.85 -5.70
CA GLU A 94 4.86 -12.87 -4.87
C GLU A 94 5.29 -11.43 -4.53
N TRP A 95 4.91 -11.01 -3.33
CA TRP A 95 5.27 -9.71 -2.78
C TRP A 95 6.53 -9.83 -1.92
N GLN A 96 7.56 -9.07 -2.28
CA GLN A 96 8.79 -8.93 -1.53
C GLN A 96 8.67 -7.78 -0.54
N ILE A 97 8.78 -8.06 0.75
CA ILE A 97 8.68 -7.07 1.82
C ILE A 97 10.09 -6.52 2.14
N PHE A 98 10.21 -5.21 2.19
CA PHE A 98 11.40 -4.47 2.56
C PHE A 98 11.08 -3.57 3.75
N ARG A 99 12.09 -3.37 4.60
CA ARG A 99 12.05 -2.40 5.69
C ARG A 99 12.60 -1.07 5.16
N GLU A 100 11.88 0.04 5.36
CA GLU A 100 12.39 1.40 5.10
C GLU A 100 13.35 1.83 6.23
#